data_AF-A0A0Q8JK32-F1
#
_entry.id   AF-A0A0Q8JK32-F1
#
_cell.length_a   1.000
_cell.length_b   1.000
_cell.length_c   1.000
_cell.angle_alpha   90.00
_cell.angle_beta   90.00
_cell.angle_gamma   90.00
#
_symmetry.space_group_name_H-M   'P 1'
#
loop_
_entity.id
_entity.type
_entity.pdbx_description
1 polymer ?
#
loop_
_entity_poly.entity_id
_entity_poly.type
_entity_poly.pdbx_seq_one_letter_code
_entity_poly.pdbx_strand_id
1 'polypeptide(L)' 'MAIRNSGWTISAVNSNGWPCQLTCIRQVDVTTLPDGSEQIRQLSLQIRDTRGVVLRPKSAGVYVNDFEAVTYWSMDVHAP' A
#
# COMPACT_ATOMS: atom_id res chain seq x y z
N MET A 1 3.74 21.36 10.47
CA MET A 1 4.08 19.97 10.09
C MET A 1 3.08 19.05 10.78
N ALA A 2 2.37 18.23 10.02
CA ALA A 2 1.39 17.28 10.53
C ALA A 2 1.48 15.95 9.76
N ILE A 3 1.42 14.84 10.49
CA ILE A 3 1.39 13.50 9.89
C ILE A 3 -0.05 13.14 9.55
N ARG A 4 -0.30 12.78 8.28
CA ARG A 4 -1.60 12.29 7.80
C ARG A 4 -1.48 10.83 7.39
N ASN A 5 -2.35 10.00 7.95
CA ASN A 5 -2.46 8.59 7.60
C ASN A 5 -3.70 8.36 6.74
N SER A 6 -3.58 7.52 5.71
CA SER A 6 -4.69 7.09 4.86
C SER A 6 -4.63 5.57 4.69
N GLY A 7 -5.80 4.91 4.74
CA GLY A 7 -5.91 3.47 4.56
C GLY A 7 -7.01 3.14 3.57
N TRP A 8 -6.76 2.17 2.69
CA TRP A 8 -7.74 1.63 1.74
C TRP A 8 -7.44 0.16 1.43
N THR A 9 -8.37 -0.53 0.77
CA THR A 9 -8.19 -1.91 0.34
C THR A 9 -8.05 -2.01 -1.17
N ILE A 10 -7.25 -2.96 -1.63
CA ILE A 10 -7.10 -3.30 -3.06
C ILE A 10 -7.45 -4.77 -3.26
N SER A 11 -8.14 -5.06 -4.36
CA SER A 11 -8.49 -6.43 -4.73
C SER A 11 -7.30 -7.14 -5.39
N ALA A 12 -6.98 -8.35 -4.92
CA ALA A 12 -5.90 -9.15 -5.49
C ALA A 12 -6.29 -10.64 -5.56
N VAL A 13 -5.50 -11.42 -6.30
CA VAL A 13 -5.55 -12.87 -6.35
C VAL A 13 -4.23 -13.41 -5.81
N ASN A 14 -4.25 -14.38 -4.91
CA ASN A 14 -3.02 -14.99 -4.39
C ASN A 14 -2.50 -16.12 -5.30
N SER A 15 -1.30 -16.65 -5.01
CA SER A 15 -0.65 -17.76 -5.75
C SER A 15 -1.46 -19.05 -5.84
N ASN A 16 -2.49 -19.19 -5.02
CA ASN A 16 -3.42 -20.33 -5.04
C ASN A 16 -4.67 -20.06 -5.91
N GLY A 17 -4.77 -18.90 -6.56
CA GLY A 17 -5.91 -18.52 -7.39
C GLY A 17 -7.09 -17.94 -6.61
N TRP A 18 -6.96 -17.70 -5.29
CA TRP A 18 -8.05 -17.20 -4.47
C TRP A 18 -8.11 -15.67 -4.45
N PRO A 19 -9.30 -15.07 -4.66
CA PRO A 19 -9.48 -13.64 -4.50
C PRO A 19 -9.34 -13.24 -3.03
N CYS A 20 -8.72 -12.09 -2.79
CA CYS A 20 -8.52 -11.51 -1.47
C CYS A 20 -8.44 -9.98 -1.53
N GLN A 21 -8.50 -9.34 -0.36
CA GLN A 21 -8.28 -7.90 -0.21
C GLN A 21 -6.94 -7.68 0.50
N LEU A 22 -6.09 -6.82 -0.08
CA LEU A 22 -4.88 -6.34 0.57
C LEU A 22 -5.16 -4.96 1.17
N THR A 23 -4.57 -4.65 2.31
CA THR A 23 -4.71 -3.33 2.95
C THR A 23 -3.51 -2.45 2.62
N CYS A 24 -3.77 -1.32 1.97
CA CYS A 24 -2.79 -0.27 1.70
C CYS A 24 -2.85 0.79 2.81
N ILE A 25 -1.70 1.14 3.37
CA ILE A 25 -1.56 2.18 4.40
C ILE A 25 -0.49 3.15 3.92
N ARG A 26 -0.87 4.42 3.74
CA ARG A 26 0.03 5.49 3.35
C ARG A 26 0.16 6.50 4.49
N GLN A 27 1.41 6.88 4.77
CA GLN A 27 1.76 7.95 5.67
C GLN A 27 2.41 9.08 4.87
N VAL A 28 1.88 10.29 5.01
CA VAL A 28 2.45 11.49 4.40
C VAL A 28 2.72 12.55 5.46
N ASP A 29 3.78 13.29 5.26
CA ASP A 29 4.06 14.53 5.96
C ASP A 29 3.41 15.68 5.20
N VAL A 30 2.70 16.53 5.93
CA VAL A 30 2.01 17.70 5.38
C VAL A 30 2.58 18.94 6.05
N THR A 31 3.13 19.82 5.23
CA THR A 31 3.65 21.12 5.65
C THR A 31 2.87 22.22 4.96
N THR A 32 2.14 23.01 5.73
CA THR A 32 1.51 24.24 5.24
C THR A 32 2.59 25.29 5.01
N LEU A 33 2.66 25.83 3.80
CA LEU A 33 3.60 26.86 3.40
C LEU A 33 3.06 28.26 3.78
N PRO A 34 3.91 29.31 3.78
CA PRO A 34 3.50 30.66 4.15
C PRO A 34 2.39 31.28 3.27
N ASP A 35 2.23 30.79 2.03
CA ASP A 35 1.16 31.18 1.11
C ASP A 35 -0.16 30.43 1.35
N GLY A 36 -0.20 29.54 2.36
CA GLY A 36 -1.36 28.72 2.71
C GLY A 36 -1.46 27.41 1.91
N SER A 37 -0.58 27.15 0.95
CA SER A 37 -0.56 25.89 0.20
C SER A 37 -0.03 24.74 1.05
N GLU A 38 -0.38 23.49 0.70
CA GLU A 38 0.14 22.30 1.36
C GLU A 38 1.25 21.64 0.52
N GLN A 39 2.44 21.50 1.10
CA GLN A 39 3.45 20.59 0.59
C GLN A 39 3.23 19.22 1.22
N ILE A 40 2.99 18.20 0.38
CA ILE A 40 2.78 16.81 0.82
C ILE A 40 3.98 15.97 0.41
N ARG A 41 4.60 15.29 1.38
CA ARG A 41 5.71 14.37 1.16
C ARG A 41 5.34 12.98 1.65
N GLN A 42 5.43 11.96 0.78
CA GLN A 42 5.22 10.58 1.20
C GLN A 42 6.37 10.14 2.12
N LEU A 43 6.02 9.64 3.31
CA LEU A 43 6.97 9.08 4.27
C LEU A 43 7.06 7.57 4.12
N SER A 44 5.91 6.90 4.03
CA SER A 44 5.85 5.45 3.86
C SER A 44 4.59 5.01 3.14
N LEU A 45 4.71 3.85 2.50
CA LEU A 45 3.60 3.10 1.94
C LEU A 45 3.80 1.63 2.33
N GLN A 46 2.77 1.02 2.90
CA GLN A 46 2.75 -0.40 3.25
C GLN A 46 1.53 -1.06 2.64
N ILE A 47 1.71 -2.26 2.13
CA ILE A 47 0.63 -3.13 1.67
C ILE A 47 0.67 -4.37 2.53
N ARG A 48 -0.48 -4.82 3.02
CA ARG A 48 -0.59 -5.94 3.94
C ARG A 48 -1.57 -6.97 3.43
N ASP A 49 -1.28 -8.25 3.68
CA ASP A 49 -2.26 -9.31 3.45
C ASP A 49 -3.39 -9.30 4.50
N THR A 50 -4.34 -10.22 4.35
CA THR A 50 -5.51 -10.36 5.22
C THR A 50 -5.17 -10.69 6.67
N ARG A 51 -3.93 -11.07 6.96
CA ARG A 51 -3.42 -11.37 8.31
C ARG A 51 -2.59 -10.21 8.86
N GLY A 52 -2.44 -9.12 8.11
CA GLY A 52 -1.67 -7.95 8.49
C GLY A 52 -0.17 -8.06 8.19
N VAL A 53 0.29 -9.09 7.46
CA VAL A 53 1.71 -9.24 7.10
C VAL A 53 2.06 -8.23 6.02
N VAL A 54 3.14 -7.47 6.23
CA VAL A 54 3.65 -6.50 5.25
C VAL A 54 4.20 -7.24 4.02
N LEU A 55 3.71 -6.85 2.86
CA LEU A 55 4.10 -7.39 1.57
C LEU A 55 5.16 -6.53 0.90
N ARG A 56 6.12 -7.18 0.26
CA ARG A 56 7.14 -6.52 -0.54
C ARG A 56 6.62 -6.33 -1.97
N PRO A 57 6.69 -5.12 -2.55
CA PRO A 57 6.42 -4.91 -3.97
C PRO A 57 7.51 -5.59 -4.82
N LYS A 58 7.10 -6.40 -5.80
CA LYS A 58 8.01 -7.09 -6.74
C LYS A 58 8.00 -6.45 -8.12
N SER A 59 6.82 -6.09 -8.61
CA SER A 59 6.58 -5.35 -9.87
C SER A 59 5.22 -4.67 -9.79
N ALA A 60 4.84 -3.87 -10.79
CA ALA A 60 3.52 -3.22 -10.83
C ALA A 60 2.40 -4.25 -10.62
N GLY A 61 1.55 -4.03 -9.62
CA GLY A 61 0.46 -4.93 -9.24
C GLY A 61 0.88 -6.28 -8.66
N VAL A 62 2.17 -6.51 -8.35
CA VAL A 62 2.66 -7.79 -7.79
C VAL A 62 3.30 -7.58 -6.43
N TYR A 63 2.76 -8.25 -5.43
CA TYR A 63 3.17 -8.15 -4.03
C TYR A 63 3.51 -9.53 -3.48
N VAL A 64 4.57 -9.63 -2.68
CA VAL A 64 5.07 -10.92 -2.17
C VAL A 64 5.10 -10.89 -0.65
N ASN A 65 4.55 -11.93 -0.03
CA ASN A 65 4.79 -12.24 1.36
C ASN A 65 6.07 -13.08 1.45
N ASP A 66 7.17 -12.47 1.90
CA ASP A 66 8.48 -13.15 1.97
C ASP A 66 8.55 -14.23 3.06
N PHE A 67 7.63 -14.24 4.05
CA PHE A 67 7.60 -15.27 5.10
C PHE A 67 7.05 -16.60 4.62
N GLU A 68 6.03 -16.55 3.76
CA GLU A 68 5.30 -17.75 3.30
C GLU A 68 5.47 -18.01 1.81
N ALA A 69 6.27 -17.20 1.12
CA ALA A 69 6.48 -17.25 -0.33
C ALA A 69 5.16 -17.15 -1.14
N VAL A 70 4.13 -16.50 -0.59
CA VAL A 70 2.86 -16.25 -1.27
C VAL A 70 2.99 -15.01 -2.13
N THR A 71 2.59 -15.13 -3.40
CA THR A 71 2.51 -13.99 -4.33
C THR A 71 1.07 -13.54 -4.51
N TYR A 72 0.85 -12.24 -4.64
CA TYR A 72 -0.44 -11.61 -4.88
C TYR A 72 -0.38 -10.75 -6.14
N TRP A 73 -1.39 -10.87 -7.00
CA TRP A 73 -1.56 -10.05 -8.21
C TRP A 73 -2.82 -9.20 -8.11
N SER A 74 -2.66 -7.89 -8.25
CA SER A 74 -3.76 -6.92 -8.35
C SER A 74 -3.86 -6.41 -9.79
N MET A 75 -5.08 -6.29 -10.31
CA MET A 75 -5.34 -5.58 -11.57
C MET A 75 -5.44 -4.07 -11.39
N ASP A 76 -5.52 -3.59 -10.14
CA ASP A 76 -5.41 -2.17 -9.86
C ASP A 76 -3.94 -1.77 -10.01
N VAL A 77 -3.54 -1.42 -11.23
CA VAL A 77 -2.17 -0.96 -11.55
C VAL A 77 -1.86 0.41 -10.95
N HIS A 78 -2.88 1.11 -10.45
CA HIS A 78 -2.76 2.36 -9.71
C HIS A 78 -2.88 2.15 -8.19
N ALA A 79 -3.14 0.91 -7.75
CA ALA A 79 -2.78 0.51 -6.41
C ALA A 79 -1.29 0.81 -6.24
N PRO A 80 -0.95 1.42 -5.10
CA PRO A 80 0.29 2.15 -4.96
C PRO A 80 1.53 1.23 -5.01
#